data_AF-A0A1Q5SNM7-F1
#
_entry.id   AF-A0A1Q5SNM7-F1
#
_cell.length_a   1.000
_cell.length_b   1.000
_cell.length_c   1.000
_cell.angle_alpha   90.00
_cell.angle_beta   90.00
_cell.angle_gamma   90.00
#
_symmetry.space_group_name_H-M   'P 1'
#
loop_
_entity.id
_entity.type
_entity.pdbx_description
1 polymer ?
#
loop_
_entity_poly.entity_id
_entity_poly.type
_entity_poly.pdbx_seq_one_letter_code
_entity_poly.pdbx_strand_id
1 'polypeptide(L)'
;MLNLSLEVHRALLFAVSRADAAVVDIPFGKGLVKNSSRVNDPYSQAGIRSMLGSVGSPNGELDAVTAMMVSLLRHGIKMDSGNLSACSEVFDKEVQLVKQSPLGPGTYLQLLLGRGADPFSDGGPFEVESLLEFVIKQGAKQEMKLLLKGLDEHSISSEELEEIVTEVESQVKRKDKQNILPLLRRACCRKKHREMMPIPWRS
;
A
#
# COMPACT_ATOMS: atom_id res chain seq x y z
N MET A 1 10.85 12.45 24.29
CA MET A 1 11.05 11.77 22.99
C MET A 1 12.43 12.12 22.50
N LEU A 2 13.31 11.14 22.28
CA LEU A 2 14.58 11.39 21.59
C LEU A 2 14.26 11.45 20.09
N ASN A 3 14.39 12.62 19.48
CA ASN A 3 14.38 12.70 18.02
C ASN A 3 15.64 11.98 17.53
N LEU A 4 15.46 10.95 16.70
CA LEU A 4 16.57 10.28 16.04
C LEU A 4 17.33 11.31 15.20
N SER A 5 18.66 11.23 15.19
CA SER A 5 19.44 12.11 14.32
C SER A 5 19.14 11.79 12.86
N LEU A 6 19.37 12.77 11.98
CA LEU A 6 19.15 12.59 10.54
C LEU A 6 19.98 11.43 9.97
N GLU A 7 21.19 11.22 10.50
CA GLU A 7 22.08 10.13 10.14
C GLU A 7 21.47 8.76 10.48
N VAL A 8 20.83 8.64 11.66
CA VAL A 8 20.15 7.40 12.06
C VAL A 8 18.94 7.13 11.18
N HIS A 9 18.15 8.17 10.84
CA HIS A 9 17.07 8.02 9.88
C HIS A 9 17.56 7.56 8.50
N ARG A 10 18.65 8.15 7.98
CA ARG A 10 19.24 7.74 6.69
C ARG A 10 19.78 6.32 6.71
N ALA A 11 20.47 5.93 7.78
CA ALA A 11 21.00 4.58 7.94
C ALA A 11 19.87 3.55 8.01
N LEU A 12 18.78 3.84 8.73
CA LEU A 12 17.59 2.99 8.78
C LEU A 12 16.92 2.89 7.41
N LEU A 13 16.73 4.00 6.69
CA LEU A 13 16.16 4.00 5.35
C LEU A 13 16.99 3.13 4.39
N PHE A 14 18.32 3.27 4.46
CA PHE A 14 19.25 2.47 3.66
C PHE A 14 19.17 0.98 3.99
N ALA A 15 19.14 0.61 5.27
CA ALA A 15 19.03 -0.79 5.69
C ALA A 15 17.68 -1.41 5.27
N VAL A 16 16.59 -0.67 5.45
CA VAL A 16 15.23 -1.09 5.08
C VAL A 16 15.08 -1.27 3.57
N SER A 17 15.57 -0.31 2.77
CA SER A 17 15.54 -0.39 1.29
C SER A 17 16.40 -1.50 0.69
N ARG A 18 17.26 -2.13 1.50
CA ARG A 18 18.11 -3.26 1.12
C ARG A 18 17.74 -4.57 1.81
N ALA A 19 16.65 -4.59 2.58
CA ALA A 19 16.22 -5.72 3.38
C ALA A 19 17.30 -6.26 4.35
N ASP A 20 18.18 -5.37 4.86
CA ASP A 20 19.21 -5.73 5.85
C ASP A 20 18.62 -5.83 7.26
N ALA A 21 18.02 -6.98 7.57
CA ALA A 21 17.32 -7.22 8.83
C ALA A 21 18.24 -7.13 10.06
N ALA A 22 19.53 -7.45 9.92
CA ALA A 22 20.48 -7.40 11.02
C ALA A 22 20.71 -5.95 11.49
N VAL A 23 20.87 -5.02 10.54
CA VAL A 23 21.06 -3.60 10.85
C VAL A 23 19.78 -2.95 11.38
N VAL A 24 18.61 -3.45 11.00
CA VAL A 24 17.31 -2.98 11.51
C VAL A 24 17.01 -3.56 12.90
N ASP A 25 17.23 -4.85 13.14
CA ASP A 25 16.84 -5.50 14.40
C ASP A 25 17.60 -4.99 15.63
N ILE A 26 18.86 -4.58 15.48
CA ILE A 26 19.69 -4.07 16.58
C ILE A 26 19.09 -2.79 17.21
N PRO A 27 18.81 -1.70 16.47
CA PRO A 27 18.25 -0.48 17.04
C PRO A 27 16.81 -0.66 17.54
N PHE A 28 15.99 -1.49 16.88
CA PHE A 28 14.63 -1.79 17.35
C PHE A 28 14.65 -2.63 18.64
N GLY A 29 15.44 -3.72 18.67
CA GLY A 29 15.56 -4.61 19.82
C GLY A 29 16.17 -3.94 21.05
N LYS A 30 17.03 -2.93 20.86
CA LYS A 30 17.56 -2.10 21.96
C LYS A 30 16.62 -0.95 22.37
N GLY A 31 15.45 -0.82 21.71
CA GLY A 31 14.49 0.23 21.98
C GLY A 31 15.01 1.64 21.67
N LEU A 32 16.01 1.76 20.78
CA LEU A 32 16.57 3.03 20.33
C LEU A 32 15.65 3.73 19.32
N VAL A 33 14.89 2.93 18.56
CA VAL A 33 13.87 3.38 17.61
C VAL A 33 12.54 2.85 18.11
N LYS A 34 11.84 3.62 18.95
CA LYS A 34 10.51 3.25 19.45
C LYS A 34 9.44 3.92 18.63
N ASN A 35 8.51 3.12 18.09
CA ASN A 35 7.28 3.57 17.46
C ASN A 35 7.44 4.50 16.25
N SER A 36 8.65 4.60 15.67
CA SER A 36 8.84 5.36 14.45
C SER A 36 8.35 4.48 13.31
N SER A 37 7.09 4.62 12.91
CA SER A 37 6.58 3.99 11.69
C SER A 37 7.04 4.71 10.41
N ARG A 38 7.71 5.84 10.61
CA ARG A 38 8.14 6.78 9.58
C ARG A 38 9.65 7.02 9.64
N VAL A 39 10.24 7.35 8.51
CA VAL A 39 11.65 7.72 8.38
C VAL A 39 11.74 8.98 7.54
N ASN A 40 12.57 9.94 7.98
CA ASN A 40 12.83 11.13 7.18
C ASN A 40 13.54 10.73 5.88
N ASP A 41 12.94 11.12 4.76
CA ASP A 41 13.53 10.96 3.44
C ASP A 41 13.67 12.34 2.79
N PRO A 42 14.89 12.92 2.78
CA PRO A 42 15.12 14.24 2.21
C PRO A 42 14.97 14.26 0.68
N TYR A 43 14.83 13.10 0.05
CA TYR A 43 14.62 12.94 -1.40
C TYR A 43 13.14 12.74 -1.76
N SER A 44 12.26 12.57 -0.77
CA SER A 44 10.81 12.51 -0.95
C SER A 44 10.22 13.93 -0.96
N GLN A 45 9.24 14.20 -1.84
CA GLN A 45 8.49 15.46 -1.80
C GLN A 45 7.78 15.68 -0.45
N ALA A 46 7.39 14.59 0.23
CA ALA A 46 6.77 14.63 1.55
C ALA A 46 7.80 14.77 2.71
N GLY A 47 9.11 14.66 2.44
CA GLY A 47 10.18 14.71 3.45
C GLY A 47 10.22 13.53 4.44
N ILE A 48 9.19 12.68 4.44
CA ILE A 48 8.98 11.55 5.35
C ILE A 48 8.42 10.39 4.53
N ARG A 49 8.79 9.15 4.89
CA ARG A 49 8.29 7.91 4.30
C ARG A 49 7.88 6.88 5.33
N SER A 50 6.93 6.02 4.98
CA SER A 50 6.63 4.78 5.69
C SER A 50 7.83 3.83 5.64
N MET A 51 8.20 3.26 6.80
CA MET A 51 9.23 2.21 6.82
C MET A 51 8.82 1.00 5.98
N LEU A 52 7.56 0.59 6.09
CA LEU A 52 7.03 -0.56 5.34
C LEU A 52 6.95 -0.26 3.84
N GLY A 53 6.59 0.97 3.46
CA GLY A 53 6.63 1.45 2.06
C GLY A 53 8.06 1.65 1.51
N SER A 54 9.07 1.58 2.37
CA SER A 54 10.48 1.71 2.01
C SER A 54 11.23 0.38 1.93
N VAL A 55 10.61 -0.75 2.32
CA VAL A 55 11.24 -2.06 2.22
C VAL A 55 11.49 -2.40 0.76
N GLY A 56 12.72 -2.80 0.45
CA GLY A 56 13.14 -3.16 -0.90
C GLY A 56 14.27 -4.18 -0.90
N SER A 57 14.55 -4.75 -2.06
CA SER A 57 15.77 -5.52 -2.31
C SER A 57 16.34 -5.16 -3.69
N PRO A 58 17.56 -4.60 -3.76
CA PRO A 58 18.24 -4.31 -5.03
C PRO A 58 18.45 -5.55 -5.90
N ASN A 59 18.54 -6.73 -5.27
CA ASN A 59 18.74 -8.01 -5.95
C ASN A 59 17.43 -8.74 -6.24
N GLY A 60 16.28 -8.23 -5.78
CA GLY A 60 14.99 -8.89 -5.90
C GLY A 60 14.84 -10.12 -5.03
N GLU A 61 15.42 -10.12 -3.83
CA GLU A 61 15.29 -11.20 -2.87
C GLU A 61 13.94 -11.08 -2.12
N LEU A 62 12.90 -11.72 -2.64
CA LEU A 62 11.53 -11.67 -2.09
C LEU A 62 11.46 -12.14 -0.63
N ASP A 63 12.21 -13.19 -0.30
CA ASP A 63 12.24 -13.75 1.06
C ASP A 63 12.87 -12.76 2.05
N ALA A 64 13.90 -12.03 1.63
CA ALA A 64 14.52 -10.99 2.46
C ALA A 64 13.55 -9.82 2.69
N VAL A 65 12.86 -9.35 1.64
CA VAL A 65 11.80 -8.33 1.73
C VAL A 65 10.70 -8.77 2.70
N THR A 66 10.24 -10.00 2.55
CA THR A 66 9.20 -10.62 3.37
C THR A 66 9.63 -10.70 4.84
N ALA A 67 10.86 -11.18 5.10
CA ALA A 67 11.41 -11.27 6.45
C ALA A 67 11.58 -9.88 7.08
N MET A 68 12.03 -8.88 6.32
CA MET A 68 12.16 -7.50 6.77
C MET A 68 10.80 -6.92 7.18
N MET A 69 9.77 -7.05 6.33
CA MET A 69 8.42 -6.59 6.66
C MET A 69 7.89 -7.27 7.93
N VAL A 70 8.08 -8.58 8.07
CA VAL A 70 7.69 -9.32 9.28
C VAL A 70 8.44 -8.81 10.50
N SER A 71 9.74 -8.52 10.38
CA SER A 71 10.51 -7.99 11.51
C SER A 71 10.03 -6.61 11.94
N LEU A 72 9.79 -5.71 10.99
CA LEU A 72 9.24 -4.37 11.28
C LEU A 72 7.89 -4.47 12.00
N LEU A 73 6.98 -5.31 11.53
CA LEU A 73 5.68 -5.55 12.18
C LEU A 73 5.85 -6.12 13.60
N ARG A 74 6.78 -7.06 13.80
CA ARG A 74 7.12 -7.64 15.11
C ARG A 74 7.63 -6.58 16.10
N HIS A 75 8.36 -5.58 15.61
CA HIS A 75 8.84 -4.45 16.42
C HIS A 75 7.79 -3.35 16.62
N GLY A 76 6.52 -3.62 16.28
CA GLY A 76 5.40 -2.72 16.55
C GLY A 76 5.24 -1.58 15.53
N ILE A 77 5.93 -1.66 14.38
CA ILE A 77 5.64 -0.77 13.26
C ILE A 77 4.26 -1.11 12.72
N LYS A 78 3.34 -0.14 12.76
CA LYS A 78 2.00 -0.32 12.21
C LYS A 78 2.06 -0.33 10.68
N MET A 79 1.23 -1.19 10.08
CA MET A 79 1.06 -1.27 8.63
C MET A 79 0.68 0.08 8.03
N ASP A 80 -0.34 0.68 8.64
CA ASP A 80 -0.85 2.00 8.29
C ASP A 80 -0.63 2.91 9.51
N SER A 81 -0.01 4.06 9.30
CA SER A 81 0.41 4.93 10.42
C SER A 81 0.16 6.40 10.12
N GLY A 82 -1.06 6.85 10.45
CA GLY A 82 -1.54 8.19 10.10
C GLY A 82 -1.63 8.37 8.60
N ASN A 83 -1.50 9.61 8.12
CA ASN A 83 -1.71 10.04 6.72
C ASN A 83 -0.61 9.59 5.72
N LEU A 84 0.10 8.48 5.96
CA LEU A 84 1.11 7.92 5.05
C LEU A 84 0.99 6.38 5.02
N SER A 85 0.52 5.83 3.91
CA SER A 85 0.18 4.44 3.65
C SER A 85 1.34 3.83 2.89
N ALA A 86 1.74 2.65 3.34
CA ALA A 86 2.79 1.89 2.66
C ALA A 86 2.39 1.58 1.20
N CYS A 87 1.09 1.39 0.95
CA CYS A 87 0.53 1.13 -0.37
C CYS A 87 0.71 2.33 -1.33
N SER A 88 0.43 3.56 -0.89
CA SER A 88 0.55 4.76 -1.73
C SER A 88 2.00 5.06 -2.10
N GLU A 89 2.93 4.86 -1.17
CA GLU A 89 4.36 5.07 -1.46
C GLU A 89 4.94 4.02 -2.40
N VAL A 90 4.53 2.76 -2.25
CA VAL A 90 4.91 1.70 -3.18
C VAL A 90 4.27 1.96 -4.54
N PHE A 91 3.02 2.43 -4.57
CA PHE A 91 2.34 2.83 -5.79
C PHE A 91 3.09 3.95 -6.52
N ASP A 92 3.42 5.06 -5.85
CA ASP A 92 4.18 6.15 -6.46
C ASP A 92 5.54 5.67 -6.98
N LYS A 93 6.24 4.83 -6.21
CA LYS A 93 7.50 4.23 -6.65
C LYS A 93 7.31 3.33 -7.86
N GLU A 94 6.33 2.44 -7.86
CA GLU A 94 6.13 1.48 -8.95
C GLU A 94 5.56 2.14 -10.22
N VAL A 95 4.73 3.19 -10.09
CA VAL A 95 4.19 4.00 -11.19
C VAL A 95 5.26 4.90 -11.80
N GLN A 96 6.17 5.46 -10.99
CA GLN A 96 7.27 6.29 -11.49
C GLN A 96 8.48 5.45 -11.97
N LEU A 97 8.70 4.28 -11.37
CA LEU A 97 9.86 3.42 -11.60
C LEU A 97 9.52 2.11 -12.34
N VAL A 98 8.44 2.10 -13.15
CA VAL A 98 7.87 0.98 -13.96
C VAL A 98 8.90 0.06 -14.68
N LYS A 99 10.18 0.42 -14.73
CA LYS A 99 11.22 -0.32 -15.45
C LYS A 99 12.31 -1.00 -14.61
N GLN A 100 12.32 -0.89 -13.26
CA GLN A 100 13.51 -1.31 -12.50
C GLN A 100 13.27 -2.16 -11.24
N SER A 101 12.03 -2.57 -10.91
CA SER A 101 11.84 -3.53 -9.81
C SER A 101 12.35 -4.92 -10.22
N PRO A 102 13.38 -5.49 -9.57
CA PRO A 102 13.87 -6.84 -9.86
C PRO A 102 12.85 -7.93 -9.51
N LEU A 103 11.84 -7.61 -8.70
CA LEU A 103 10.73 -8.51 -8.32
C LEU A 103 9.53 -8.44 -9.27
N GLY A 104 9.59 -7.59 -10.31
CA GLY A 104 8.45 -7.29 -11.17
C GLY A 104 7.51 -6.22 -10.59
N PRO A 105 6.60 -5.69 -11.43
CA PRO A 105 5.60 -4.71 -11.02
C PRO A 105 4.53 -5.35 -10.12
N GLY A 106 4.06 -4.63 -9.10
CA GLY A 106 2.96 -5.07 -8.24
C GLY A 106 3.36 -6.00 -7.10
N THR A 107 4.57 -6.58 -7.09
CA THR A 107 4.97 -7.58 -6.07
C THR A 107 5.00 -6.98 -4.66
N TYR A 108 5.52 -5.77 -4.50
CA TYR A 108 5.53 -5.10 -3.19
C TYR A 108 4.12 -4.71 -2.75
N LEU A 109 3.31 -4.22 -3.68
CA LEU A 109 1.91 -3.90 -3.43
C LEU A 109 1.13 -5.15 -2.98
N GLN A 110 1.33 -6.29 -3.67
CA GLN A 110 0.69 -7.56 -3.32
C GLN A 110 1.11 -8.03 -1.91
N LEU A 111 2.38 -7.88 -1.54
CA LEU A 111 2.88 -8.24 -0.21
C LEU A 111 2.26 -7.39 0.90
N LEU A 112 2.09 -6.08 0.67
CA LEU A 112 1.47 -5.16 1.62
C LEU A 112 -0.02 -5.48 1.77
N LEU A 113 -0.75 -5.56 0.65
CA LEU A 113 -2.17 -5.91 0.64
C LEU A 113 -2.43 -7.29 1.26
N GLY A 114 -1.58 -8.27 0.97
CA GLY A 114 -1.67 -9.61 1.53
C GLY A 114 -1.45 -9.66 3.05
N ARG A 115 -0.81 -8.63 3.63
CA ARG A 115 -0.62 -8.48 5.07
C ARG A 115 -1.64 -7.53 5.73
N GLY A 116 -2.66 -7.11 4.99
CA GLY A 116 -3.73 -6.25 5.50
C GLY A 116 -3.37 -4.78 5.53
N ALA A 117 -2.41 -4.33 4.70
CA ALA A 117 -2.25 -2.91 4.44
C ALA A 117 -3.53 -2.37 3.82
N ASP A 118 -4.00 -1.26 4.36
CA ASP A 118 -5.12 -0.53 3.81
C ASP A 118 -4.63 0.32 2.62
N PRO A 119 -5.01 -0.02 1.38
CA PRO A 119 -4.64 0.77 0.20
C PRO A 119 -5.25 2.17 0.17
N PHE A 120 -6.24 2.44 1.02
CA PHE A 120 -7.03 3.66 1.04
C PHE A 120 -6.90 4.43 2.36
N SER A 121 -5.95 4.06 3.23
CA SER A 121 -5.81 4.68 4.56
C SER A 121 -5.56 6.19 4.50
N ASP A 122 -5.04 6.67 3.38
CA ASP A 122 -4.69 8.07 3.13
C ASP A 122 -5.49 8.71 2.01
N GLY A 123 -6.22 7.88 1.25
CA GLY A 123 -6.74 8.24 -0.05
C GLY A 123 -8.19 8.67 0.02
N GLY A 124 -8.50 9.80 -0.63
CA GLY A 124 -9.85 10.04 -1.09
C GLY A 124 -10.18 9.19 -2.32
N PRO A 125 -11.35 9.44 -2.94
CA PRO A 125 -11.76 8.77 -4.17
C PRO A 125 -10.71 8.80 -5.31
N PHE A 126 -9.88 9.84 -5.35
CA PHE A 126 -8.86 10.05 -6.39
C PHE A 126 -7.68 9.07 -6.33
N GLU A 127 -7.17 8.80 -5.13
CA GLU A 127 -6.08 7.84 -4.92
C GLU A 127 -6.57 6.41 -5.20
N VAL A 128 -7.83 6.12 -4.86
CA VAL A 128 -8.49 4.85 -5.18
C VAL A 128 -8.53 4.63 -6.70
N GLU A 129 -8.99 5.64 -7.44
CA GLU A 129 -9.06 5.61 -8.90
C GLU A 129 -7.67 5.36 -9.52
N SER A 130 -6.67 6.11 -9.10
CA SER A 130 -5.29 6.00 -9.57
C SER A 130 -4.71 4.60 -9.32
N LEU A 131 -4.98 4.04 -8.14
CA LEU A 131 -4.55 2.70 -7.75
C LEU A 131 -5.22 1.63 -8.60
N LEU A 132 -6.54 1.73 -8.79
CA LEU A 132 -7.28 0.84 -9.68
C LEU A 132 -6.71 0.93 -11.09
N GLU A 133 -6.57 2.12 -11.68
CA GLU A 133 -6.01 2.32 -13.01
C GLU A 133 -4.65 1.65 -13.22
N PHE A 134 -3.74 1.73 -12.25
CA PHE A 134 -2.43 1.10 -12.36
C PHE A 134 -2.54 -0.41 -12.41
N VAL A 135 -3.29 -1.00 -11.47
CA VAL A 135 -3.46 -2.45 -11.35
C VAL A 135 -4.11 -3.01 -12.62
N ILE A 136 -5.00 -2.22 -13.21
CA ILE A 136 -5.58 -2.43 -14.53
C ILE A 136 -4.48 -2.39 -15.58
N LYS A 137 -3.74 -1.29 -15.74
CA LYS A 137 -2.66 -1.18 -16.74
C LYS A 137 -1.64 -2.33 -16.65
N GLN A 138 -1.37 -2.86 -15.45
CA GLN A 138 -0.46 -3.98 -15.22
C GLN A 138 -1.10 -5.38 -15.40
N GLY A 139 -2.42 -5.49 -15.54
CA GLY A 139 -3.12 -6.78 -15.61
C GLY A 139 -3.06 -7.58 -14.30
N ALA A 140 -2.84 -6.87 -13.18
CA ALA A 140 -2.56 -7.39 -11.85
C ALA A 140 -3.85 -7.87 -11.14
N LYS A 141 -4.36 -9.04 -11.57
CA LYS A 141 -5.68 -9.56 -11.17
C LYS A 141 -5.79 -9.88 -9.68
N GLN A 142 -4.70 -10.27 -9.01
CA GLN A 142 -4.76 -10.66 -7.60
C GLN A 142 -4.81 -9.43 -6.70
N GLU A 143 -4.01 -8.44 -7.03
CA GLU A 143 -3.95 -7.11 -6.45
C GLU A 143 -5.32 -6.45 -6.58
N MET A 144 -5.94 -6.51 -7.77
CA MET A 144 -7.30 -6.01 -7.98
C MET A 144 -8.31 -6.66 -7.03
N LYS A 145 -8.24 -7.98 -6.81
CA LYS A 145 -9.14 -8.65 -5.86
C LYS A 145 -8.90 -8.20 -4.42
N LEU A 146 -7.66 -7.98 -4.03
CA LEU A 146 -7.31 -7.52 -2.69
C LEU A 146 -7.79 -6.08 -2.46
N LEU A 147 -7.59 -5.19 -3.44
CA LEU A 147 -8.09 -3.81 -3.41
C LEU A 147 -9.61 -3.75 -3.28
N LEU A 148 -10.33 -4.52 -4.10
CA LEU A 148 -11.79 -4.57 -4.05
C LEU A 148 -12.33 -5.11 -2.74
N LYS A 149 -11.58 -6.00 -2.06
CA LYS A 149 -11.94 -6.47 -0.72
C LYS A 149 -11.79 -5.34 0.31
N GLY A 150 -10.74 -4.53 0.21
CA GLY A 150 -10.56 -3.35 1.06
C GLY A 150 -11.68 -2.34 0.88
N LEU A 151 -12.11 -2.05 -0.36
CA LEU A 151 -13.20 -1.10 -0.64
C LEU A 151 -14.53 -1.44 0.06
N ASP A 152 -14.80 -2.74 0.24
CA ASP A 152 -15.98 -3.21 0.98
C ASP A 152 -15.94 -2.78 2.47
N GLU A 153 -14.77 -2.41 3.01
CA GLU A 153 -14.50 -2.13 4.43
C GLU A 153 -14.33 -0.61 4.76
N HIS A 154 -14.07 0.27 3.78
CA HIS A 154 -13.83 1.72 4.02
C HIS A 154 -15.08 2.61 3.97
N SER A 155 -14.91 3.91 4.27
CA SER A 155 -15.96 4.93 4.33
C SER A 155 -16.41 5.50 2.98
N ILE A 156 -15.87 5.04 1.86
CA ILE A 156 -16.29 5.49 0.51
C ILE A 156 -17.75 5.07 0.29
N SER A 157 -18.62 6.00 -0.13
CA SER A 157 -20.04 5.69 -0.37
C SER A 157 -20.22 4.86 -1.63
N SER A 158 -21.38 4.19 -1.77
CA SER A 158 -21.70 3.51 -3.01
C SER A 158 -21.77 4.47 -4.22
N GLU A 159 -22.20 5.72 -4.04
CA GLU A 159 -22.21 6.70 -5.16
C GLU A 159 -20.80 7.09 -5.59
N GLU A 160 -19.90 7.38 -4.65
CA GLU A 160 -18.49 7.71 -4.95
C GLU A 160 -17.80 6.54 -5.68
N LEU A 161 -18.10 5.31 -5.27
CA LEU A 161 -17.59 4.12 -5.95
C LEU A 161 -18.16 3.95 -7.37
N GLU A 162 -19.44 4.28 -7.61
CA GLU A 162 -20.03 4.27 -8.96
C GLU A 162 -19.37 5.30 -9.89
N GLU A 163 -19.03 6.48 -9.38
CA GLU A 163 -18.29 7.50 -10.12
C GLU A 163 -16.90 7.02 -10.52
N ILE A 164 -16.13 6.47 -9.57
CA ILE A 164 -14.81 5.88 -9.84
C ILE A 164 -14.90 4.77 -10.90
N VAL A 165 -15.89 3.87 -10.78
CA VAL A 165 -16.10 2.78 -11.75
C VAL A 165 -16.34 3.34 -13.14
N THR A 166 -17.15 4.41 -13.25
CA THR A 166 -17.49 5.04 -14.53
C THR A 166 -16.28 5.68 -15.18
N GLU A 167 -15.45 6.37 -14.41
CA GLU A 167 -14.23 7.02 -14.92
C GLU A 167 -13.21 5.97 -15.38
N VAL A 168 -12.94 4.96 -14.55
CA VAL A 168 -12.08 3.83 -14.91
C VAL A 168 -12.61 3.10 -16.16
N GLU A 169 -13.93 2.89 -16.27
CA GLU A 169 -14.56 2.32 -17.47
C GLU A 169 -14.31 3.16 -18.74
N SER A 170 -14.40 4.48 -18.62
CA SER A 170 -14.17 5.44 -19.71
C SER A 170 -12.77 5.28 -20.30
N GLN A 171 -11.79 5.07 -19.43
CA GLN A 171 -10.39 4.93 -19.80
C GLN A 171 -10.06 3.53 -20.33
N VAL A 172 -10.65 2.48 -19.75
CA VAL A 172 -10.43 1.08 -20.17
C VAL A 172 -11.07 0.78 -21.52
N LYS A 173 -12.25 1.33 -21.84
CA LYS A 173 -12.91 1.15 -23.16
C LYS A 173 -12.06 1.66 -24.33
N ARG A 174 -11.09 2.55 -24.08
CA ARG A 174 -10.12 3.01 -25.09
C ARG A 174 -8.97 2.02 -25.34
N LYS A 175 -8.82 0.98 -24.50
CA LYS A 175 -7.76 -0.04 -24.56
C LYS A 175 -8.36 -1.43 -24.32
N ASP A 176 -8.76 -2.05 -25.42
CA ASP A 176 -9.69 -3.18 -25.55
C ASP A 176 -9.20 -4.53 -24.97
N LYS A 177 -8.88 -4.64 -23.67
CA LYS A 177 -8.22 -5.85 -23.13
C LYS A 177 -8.57 -6.38 -21.73
N GLN A 178 -9.55 -5.89 -20.96
CA GLN A 178 -9.67 -6.37 -19.56
C GLN A 178 -11.04 -6.80 -19.01
N ASN A 179 -11.03 -8.02 -18.43
CA ASN A 179 -12.15 -8.72 -17.77
C ASN A 179 -12.26 -8.37 -16.26
N ILE A 180 -12.12 -7.08 -15.94
CA ILE A 180 -12.09 -6.55 -14.56
C ILE A 180 -13.36 -5.77 -14.21
N LEU A 181 -14.07 -5.23 -15.21
CA LEU A 181 -15.28 -4.44 -15.02
C LEU A 181 -16.37 -5.20 -14.26
N PRO A 182 -16.57 -6.52 -14.51
CA PRO A 182 -17.52 -7.29 -13.69
C PRO A 182 -17.14 -7.36 -12.21
N LEU A 183 -15.86 -7.27 -11.86
CA LEU A 183 -15.40 -7.29 -10.47
C LEU A 183 -15.68 -5.95 -9.78
N LEU A 184 -15.38 -4.84 -10.47
CA LEU A 184 -15.67 -3.48 -10.01
C LEU A 184 -17.17 -3.27 -9.78
N ARG A 185 -18.01 -3.63 -10.76
CA ARG A 185 -19.47 -3.57 -10.62
C ARG A 185 -20.00 -4.42 -9.46
N ARG A 186 -19.41 -5.60 -9.24
CA ARG A 186 -19.79 -6.47 -8.11
C ARG A 186 -19.42 -5.87 -6.75
N ALA A 187 -18.31 -5.14 -6.65
CA ALA A 187 -17.95 -4.42 -5.41
C ALA A 187 -18.99 -3.32 -5.13
N CYS A 188 -19.34 -2.52 -6.14
CA CYS A 188 -20.39 -1.51 -6.03
C CYS A 188 -21.73 -2.09 -5.55
N CYS A 189 -22.23 -3.16 -6.21
CA CYS A 189 -23.48 -3.79 -5.79
C CYS A 189 -23.44 -4.29 -4.33
N ARG A 190 -22.30 -4.83 -3.89
CA ARG A 190 -22.12 -5.28 -2.49
C ARG A 190 -22.15 -4.11 -1.51
N LYS A 191 -21.51 -3.00 -1.85
CA LYS A 191 -21.49 -1.78 -1.03
C LYS A 191 -22.90 -1.22 -0.86
N LYS A 192 -23.60 -1.00 -1.97
CA LYS A 192 -24.99 -0.53 -2.01
C LYS A 192 -25.91 -1.43 -1.19
N HIS A 193 -25.79 -2.76 -1.33
CA HIS A 193 -26.59 -3.69 -0.55
C HIS A 193 -26.33 -3.58 0.96
N ARG A 194 -25.06 -3.39 1.39
CA ARG A 194 -24.72 -3.21 2.82
C ARG A 194 -25.25 -1.89 3.38
N GLU A 195 -25.13 -0.80 2.63
CA GLU A 195 -25.64 0.52 3.04
C GLU A 195 -27.16 0.53 3.14
N MET A 196 -27.86 -0.16 2.23
CA MET A 196 -29.32 -0.31 2.27
C MET A 196 -29.81 -1.26 3.35
N MET A 197 -28.98 -2.24 3.74
CA MET A 197 -29.27 -3.21 4.80
C MET A 197 -28.21 -3.09 5.91
N PRO A 198 -28.17 -1.95 6.64
CA PRO A 198 -27.30 -1.85 7.80
C PRO A 198 -27.79 -2.92 8.78
N ILE A 199 -26.93 -3.91 9.05
CA ILE A 199 -27.27 -5.02 9.94
C ILE A 199 -27.84 -4.40 11.23
N PRO A 200 -29.10 -4.70 11.59
CA PRO A 200 -29.58 -4.30 12.90
C PRO A 200 -28.76 -5.12 13.90
N TRP A 201 -27.83 -4.45 14.58
CA TRP A 201 -27.11 -5.04 15.68
C TRP A 201 -28.15 -5.58 16.66
N ARG A 202 -28.16 -6.91 16.84
CA ARG A 202 -28.74 -7.48 18.04
C ARG A 202 -27.93 -6.93 19.21
N SER A 203 -28.69 -6.42 20.17
CA SER A 203 -28.32 -5.96 21.50
C SER A 203 -27.45 -6.95 22.26
#